data_AF-A0A7H4PJ91-F1
#
_entry.id   AF-A0A7H4PJ91-F1
#
_cell.length_a   1.000
_cell.length_b   1.000
_cell.length_c   1.000
_cell.angle_alpha   90.00
_cell.angle_beta   90.00
_cell.angle_gamma   90.00
#
_symmetry.space_group_name_H-M   'P 1'
#
loop_
_entity.id
_entity.type
_entity.pdbx_description
1 polymer ?
#
loop_
_entity_poly.entity_id
_entity_poly.type
_entity_poly.pdbx_seq_one_letter_code
_entity_poly.pdbx_strand_id
1 'polypeptide(L)'
;MTQKFLFIDRDGTLISEPPVDFQVDRFDKLAFEPQVIPALLKLQQEGYRLVMITNQDGLGTASLPQDEFDGPHNLMMQIFSSQGVNFDEVLICPHLPVDNCDCRKPKTKLVLPWLEQGVMDTANSYVIGDRATDIQLADNMGITGLRYDREKLDWPTICEQLTRRDRYAHVERITKETQVDVKVWLDREGGSKISTGVGFFDHMLDQIATTAASAWRLTSAAIFISTITTPWKIPGSRWAKR
;
A
#
# COMPACT_ATOMS: atom_id res chain seq x y z
N MET A 1 -16.72 1.19 -2.25
CA MET A 1 -15.29 1.29 -2.61
C MET A 1 -14.52 1.08 -1.33
N THR A 2 -13.56 0.15 -1.33
CA THR A 2 -12.69 -0.11 -0.17
C THR A 2 -11.64 1.00 -0.09
N GLN A 3 -11.30 1.44 1.13
CA GLN A 3 -10.43 2.59 1.35
C GLN A 3 -8.99 2.13 1.65
N LYS A 4 -7.99 2.83 1.10
CA LYS A 4 -6.57 2.58 1.38
C LYS A 4 -6.16 3.26 2.68
N PHE A 5 -5.50 2.52 3.58
CA PHE A 5 -5.03 3.04 4.86
C PHE A 5 -3.53 2.84 5.04
N LEU A 6 -2.90 3.80 5.69
CA LEU A 6 -1.54 3.68 6.22
C LEU A 6 -1.62 3.71 7.75
N PHE A 7 -1.23 2.61 8.39
CA PHE A 7 -1.07 2.53 9.84
C PHE A 7 0.39 2.83 10.17
N ILE A 8 0.64 3.96 10.80
CA ILE A 8 1.99 4.54 10.88
C ILE A 8 2.42 4.57 12.34
N ASP A 9 3.58 4.00 12.64
CA ASP A 9 4.19 4.14 13.96
C ASP A 9 4.67 5.57 14.21
N ARG A 10 4.77 5.95 15.48
CA ARG A 10 5.16 7.30 15.88
C ARG A 10 6.66 7.43 16.08
N ASP A 11 7.16 6.82 17.16
CA ASP A 11 8.56 6.89 17.57
C ASP A 11 9.41 6.06 16.63
N GLY A 12 10.52 6.61 16.15
CA GLY A 12 11.40 5.97 15.17
C GLY A 12 10.90 6.06 13.73
N THR A 13 9.67 6.53 13.49
CA THR A 13 9.02 6.51 12.17
C THR A 13 8.46 7.88 11.72
N LEU A 14 7.63 8.53 12.52
CA LEU A 14 7.20 9.92 12.28
C LEU A 14 8.16 10.93 12.89
N ILE A 15 8.67 10.60 14.07
CA ILE A 15 9.61 11.37 14.86
C ILE A 15 10.75 10.46 15.32
N SER A 16 11.91 11.02 15.63
CA SER A 16 13.04 10.25 16.12
C SER A 16 12.75 9.66 17.50
N GLU A 17 13.09 8.40 17.70
CA GLU A 17 13.05 7.78 19.03
C GLU A 17 14.32 8.16 19.83
N PRO A 18 14.19 8.72 21.04
CA PRO A 18 15.35 9.05 21.88
C PRO A 18 16.12 7.78 22.27
N PRO A 19 17.46 7.73 22.11
CA PRO A 19 18.21 6.48 22.29
C PRO A 19 18.41 6.05 23.75
N VAL A 20 18.03 6.89 24.72
CA VAL A 20 18.31 6.66 26.15
C VAL A 20 17.15 5.94 26.82
N ASP A 21 15.94 6.50 26.71
CA ASP A 21 14.74 6.02 27.39
C ASP A 21 13.61 5.66 26.42
N PHE A 22 13.82 5.86 25.11
CA PHE A 22 12.84 5.58 24.06
C PHE A 22 11.51 6.34 24.23
N GLN A 23 11.54 7.48 24.93
CA GLN A 23 10.34 8.26 25.25
C GLN A 23 10.53 9.75 24.90
N VAL A 24 9.58 10.28 24.12
CA VAL A 24 9.49 11.71 23.80
C VAL A 24 8.57 12.40 24.82
N ASP A 25 9.12 12.62 26.02
CA ASP A 25 8.48 13.22 27.21
C ASP A 25 8.79 14.73 27.38
N ARG A 26 9.62 15.29 26.50
CA ARG A 26 10.07 16.69 26.54
C ARG A 26 10.21 17.26 25.14
N PHE A 27 10.02 18.57 25.02
CA PHE A 27 10.10 19.27 23.73
C PHE A 27 11.48 19.19 23.06
N ASP A 28 12.56 19.14 23.84
CA ASP A 28 13.92 19.06 23.30
C ASP A 28 14.26 17.70 22.68
N LYS A 29 13.47 16.66 22.98
CA LYS A 29 13.56 15.33 22.37
C LYS A 29 12.72 15.20 21.09
N LEU A 30 11.81 16.14 20.82
CA LEU A 30 10.95 16.09 19.64
C LEU A 30 11.73 16.51 18.39
N ALA A 31 12.02 15.56 17.52
CA ALA A 31 12.54 15.82 16.18
C ALA A 31 11.79 14.99 15.13
N PHE A 32 11.35 15.62 14.05
CA PHE A 32 10.66 14.92 12.97
C PHE A 32 11.64 14.10 12.12
N GLU A 33 11.16 12.97 11.62
CA GLU A 33 11.91 12.24 10.60
C GLU A 33 12.01 13.05 9.30
N PRO A 34 13.13 12.94 8.55
CA PRO A 34 13.34 13.70 7.33
C PRO A 34 12.21 13.48 6.32
N GLN A 35 11.71 14.58 5.74
CA GLN A 35 10.71 14.57 4.67
C GLN A 35 9.36 13.89 5.01
N VAL A 36 9.07 13.62 6.29
CA VAL A 36 7.81 12.98 6.71
C VAL A 36 6.58 13.77 6.26
N ILE A 37 6.56 15.09 6.50
CA ILE A 37 5.40 15.94 6.16
C ILE A 37 5.10 15.95 4.65
N PRO A 38 6.04 16.29 3.74
CA PRO A 38 5.74 16.29 2.31
C PRO A 38 5.41 14.89 1.78
N ALA A 39 6.00 13.82 2.34
CA ALA A 39 5.66 12.45 1.96
C ALA A 39 4.20 12.10 2.32
N LEU A 40 3.78 12.40 3.56
CA LEU A 40 2.41 12.14 4.01
C LEU A 40 1.38 12.95 3.23
N LEU A 41 1.66 14.23 2.93
CA LEU A 41 0.78 15.04 2.09
C LEU A 41 0.58 14.44 0.71
N LYS A 42 1.66 13.98 0.08
CA LYS A 42 1.59 13.35 -1.24
C LYS A 42 0.85 12.01 -1.19
N LEU A 43 1.01 11.22 -0.13
CA LEU A 43 0.26 9.98 0.07
C LEU A 43 -1.25 10.26 0.26
N GLN A 44 -1.62 11.29 1.01
CA GLN A 44 -3.01 11.70 1.12
C GLN A 44 -3.61 12.15 -0.22
N GLN A 45 -2.83 12.86 -1.05
CA GLN A 45 -3.25 13.24 -2.40
C GLN A 45 -3.50 12.04 -3.32
N GLU A 46 -2.77 10.94 -3.12
CA GLU A 46 -2.99 9.66 -3.81
C GLU A 46 -4.10 8.81 -3.15
N GLY A 47 -4.86 9.39 -2.22
CA GLY A 47 -6.08 8.82 -1.64
C GLY A 47 -5.86 7.88 -0.46
N TYR A 48 -4.66 7.88 0.15
CA TYR A 48 -4.44 7.18 1.43
C TYR A 48 -5.05 7.96 2.59
N ARG A 49 -5.70 7.23 3.51
CA ARG A 49 -6.07 7.74 4.83
C ARG A 49 -5.04 7.29 5.86
N LEU A 50 -4.74 8.14 6.83
CA LEU A 50 -3.64 7.93 7.78
C LEU A 50 -4.20 7.58 9.15
N VAL A 51 -3.66 6.56 9.79
CA VAL A 51 -3.96 6.16 11.16
C VAL A 51 -2.63 6.05 11.90
N MET A 52 -2.49 6.76 13.02
CA MET A 52 -1.29 6.61 13.85
C MET A 52 -1.50 5.45 14.82
N ILE A 53 -0.50 4.58 14.99
CA ILE A 53 -0.56 3.49 15.96
C ILE A 53 0.76 3.31 16.71
N THR A 54 0.73 3.45 18.03
CA THR A 54 1.96 3.48 18.85
C THR A 54 1.81 2.76 20.19
N ASN A 55 2.91 2.17 20.66
CA ASN A 55 3.06 1.66 22.03
C ASN A 55 3.79 2.73 22.85
N GLN A 56 3.20 3.20 23.95
CA GLN A 56 3.77 4.20 24.85
C GLN A 56 3.91 3.59 26.23
N ASP A 57 5.05 2.92 26.45
CA ASP A 57 5.30 2.08 27.63
C ASP A 57 5.17 2.89 28.93
N GLY A 58 4.12 2.62 29.69
CA GLY A 58 3.89 3.23 31.00
C GLY A 58 3.25 4.62 30.94
N LEU A 59 2.63 5.01 29.83
CA LEU A 59 1.92 6.29 29.72
C LEU A 59 0.83 6.42 30.80
N GLY A 60 0.85 7.53 31.53
CA GLY A 60 -0.03 7.82 32.65
C GLY A 60 0.48 7.28 34.00
N THR A 61 1.64 6.63 34.03
CA THR A 61 2.31 6.20 35.28
C THR A 61 3.40 7.20 35.68
N ALA A 62 4.04 6.97 36.83
CA ALA A 62 5.15 7.81 37.29
C ALA A 62 6.40 7.76 36.38
N SER A 63 6.54 6.73 35.53
CA SER A 63 7.66 6.64 34.59
C SER A 63 7.43 7.42 33.30
N LEU A 64 6.17 7.67 32.93
CA LEU A 64 5.79 8.51 31.78
C LEU A 64 4.46 9.21 32.11
N PRO A 65 4.51 10.35 32.81
CA PRO A 65 3.33 11.13 33.14
C PRO A 65 2.57 11.60 31.89
N GLN A 66 1.24 11.67 31.98
CA GLN A 66 0.39 12.04 30.84
C GLN A 66 0.69 13.45 30.33
N ASP A 67 0.95 14.40 31.23
CA ASP A 67 1.26 15.79 30.92
C ASP A 67 2.61 15.96 30.22
N GLU A 68 3.60 15.13 30.58
CA GLU A 68 4.91 15.10 29.91
C GLU A 68 4.80 14.55 28.48
N PHE A 69 3.92 13.58 28.24
CA PHE A 69 3.59 13.10 26.90
C PHE A 69 2.77 14.10 26.09
N ASP A 70 1.75 14.71 26.70
CA ASP A 70 0.77 15.55 26.03
C ASP A 70 1.42 16.78 25.38
N GLY A 71 2.40 17.41 26.01
CA GLY A 71 3.08 18.59 25.48
C GLY A 71 3.70 18.35 24.08
N PRO A 72 4.73 17.50 23.97
CA PRO A 72 5.36 17.15 22.70
C PRO A 72 4.38 16.51 21.70
N HIS A 73 3.48 15.62 22.17
CA HIS A 73 2.52 14.96 21.30
C HIS A 73 1.53 15.96 20.66
N ASN A 74 0.97 16.87 21.45
CA ASN A 74 0.04 17.89 20.95
C ASN A 74 0.74 18.88 20.01
N LEU A 75 1.99 19.25 20.27
CA LEU A 75 2.77 20.07 19.35
C LEU A 75 3.02 19.34 18.02
N MET A 76 3.38 18.06 18.07
CA MET A 76 3.55 17.23 16.87
C MET A 76 2.25 17.17 16.06
N MET A 77 1.10 16.91 16.71
CA MET A 77 -0.21 16.88 16.06
C MET A 77 -0.62 18.24 15.49
N GLN A 78 -0.32 19.34 16.20
CA GLN A 78 -0.57 20.70 15.73
C GLN A 78 0.24 21.00 14.47
N ILE A 79 1.52 20.62 14.43
CA ILE A 79 2.38 20.81 13.25
C ILE A 79 1.80 20.01 12.08
N PHE A 80 1.52 18.72 12.24
CA PHE A 80 0.92 17.90 11.19
C PHE A 80 -0.37 18.52 10.64
N SER A 81 -1.33 18.83 11.52
CA SER A 81 -2.61 19.42 11.12
C SER A 81 -2.44 20.77 10.43
N SER A 82 -1.55 21.64 10.93
CA SER A 82 -1.28 22.96 10.34
C SER A 82 -0.69 22.88 8.92
N GLN A 83 0.05 21.81 8.62
CA GLN A 83 0.60 21.55 7.29
C GLN A 83 -0.36 20.79 6.38
N GLY A 84 -1.54 20.39 6.88
CA GLY A 84 -2.56 19.64 6.13
C GLY A 84 -2.45 18.12 6.26
N VAL A 85 -1.56 17.61 7.11
CA VAL A 85 -1.47 16.18 7.41
C VAL A 85 -2.53 15.83 8.45
N ASN A 86 -3.46 14.96 8.07
CA ASN A 86 -4.60 14.59 8.92
C ASN A 86 -4.57 13.10 9.20
N PHE A 87 -4.55 12.75 10.48
CA PHE A 87 -4.76 11.39 10.96
C PHE A 87 -6.24 11.22 11.29
N ASP A 88 -6.84 10.14 10.82
CA ASP A 88 -8.22 9.80 11.16
C ASP A 88 -8.35 9.45 12.63
N GLU A 89 -7.39 8.65 13.11
CA GLU A 89 -7.32 8.20 14.50
C GLU A 89 -5.86 8.12 14.96
N VAL A 90 -5.68 8.31 16.27
CA VAL A 90 -4.41 8.12 16.98
C VAL A 90 -4.63 7.01 18.01
N LEU A 91 -4.10 5.83 17.72
CA LEU A 91 -4.28 4.61 18.50
C LEU A 91 -3.08 4.40 19.42
N ILE A 92 -3.29 4.47 20.73
CA ILE A 92 -2.22 4.42 21.73
C ILE A 92 -2.43 3.22 22.65
N CYS A 93 -1.41 2.36 22.78
CA CYS A 93 -1.32 1.40 23.87
C CYS A 93 -0.42 1.97 24.99
N PRO A 94 -0.96 2.31 26.18
CA PRO A 94 -0.18 2.89 27.28
C PRO A 94 0.55 1.85 28.16
N HIS A 95 0.31 0.55 27.92
CA HIS A 95 0.69 -0.51 28.83
C HIS A 95 2.15 -0.95 28.68
N LEU A 96 2.73 -1.41 29.78
CA LEU A 96 4.04 -2.05 29.81
C LEU A 96 3.97 -3.48 29.22
N PRO A 97 5.09 -4.05 28.74
CA PRO A 97 5.11 -5.42 28.26
C PRO A 97 4.61 -6.45 29.28
N VAL A 98 4.87 -6.22 30.58
CA VAL A 98 4.48 -7.13 31.67
C VAL A 98 2.97 -7.19 31.90
N ASP A 99 2.23 -6.15 31.50
CA ASP A 99 0.78 -6.08 31.68
C ASP A 99 0.04 -7.09 30.79
N ASN A 100 0.70 -7.64 29.77
CA ASN A 100 0.14 -8.60 28.82
C ASN A 100 -1.19 -8.15 28.18
N CYS A 101 -1.41 -6.84 28.09
CA CYS A 101 -2.66 -6.25 27.62
C CYS A 101 -2.99 -6.65 26.18
N ASP A 102 -4.25 -6.49 25.77
CA ASP A 102 -4.71 -6.89 24.44
C ASP A 102 -4.36 -5.91 23.32
N CYS A 103 -4.02 -4.66 23.66
CA CYS A 103 -3.85 -3.56 22.70
C CYS A 103 -2.40 -3.34 22.22
N ARG A 104 -1.40 -3.89 22.91
CA ARG A 104 0.01 -3.68 22.55
C ARG A 104 0.35 -4.33 21.21
N LYS A 105 0.96 -3.57 20.28
CA LYS A 105 1.52 -4.13 19.04
C LYS A 105 2.49 -5.28 19.38
N PRO A 106 2.42 -6.44 18.70
CA PRO A 106 1.77 -6.67 17.41
C PRO A 106 0.29 -7.14 17.47
N LYS A 107 -0.36 -7.09 18.64
CA LYS A 107 -1.78 -7.48 18.74
C LYS A 107 -2.67 -6.50 17.96
N THR A 108 -3.80 -7.00 17.45
CA THR A 108 -4.68 -6.26 16.53
C THR A 108 -5.86 -5.58 17.22
N LYS A 109 -5.95 -5.60 18.56
CA LYS A 109 -7.14 -5.11 19.29
C LYS A 109 -7.49 -3.66 18.95
N LEU A 110 -6.48 -2.79 18.76
CA LEU A 110 -6.69 -1.38 18.41
C LEU A 110 -7.18 -1.18 16.98
N VAL A 111 -6.86 -2.10 16.06
CA VAL A 111 -7.17 -1.97 14.62
C VAL A 111 -8.32 -2.87 14.17
N LEU A 112 -9.01 -3.54 15.10
CA LEU A 112 -10.16 -4.40 14.78
C LEU A 112 -11.21 -3.74 13.86
N PRO A 113 -11.57 -2.45 14.03
CA PRO A 113 -12.54 -1.80 13.13
C PRO A 113 -12.14 -1.83 11.65
N TRP A 114 -10.84 -1.84 11.33
CA TRP A 114 -10.35 -1.87 9.94
C TRP A 114 -10.24 -3.28 9.37
N LEU A 115 -10.32 -4.31 10.22
CA LEU A 115 -10.31 -5.71 9.78
C LEU A 115 -11.70 -6.20 9.38
N GLU A 116 -12.75 -5.40 9.61
CA GLU A 116 -14.09 -5.71 9.14
C GLU A 116 -14.16 -5.71 7.60
N GLN A 117 -14.92 -6.66 7.05
CA GLN A 117 -14.99 -6.88 5.61
C GLN A 117 -15.53 -5.62 4.89
N GLY A 118 -14.75 -5.11 3.93
CA GLY A 118 -15.15 -3.98 3.10
C GLY A 118 -14.79 -2.60 3.66
N VAL A 119 -14.19 -2.51 4.85
CA VAL A 119 -13.68 -1.24 5.40
C VAL A 119 -12.39 -0.82 4.70
N MET A 120 -11.44 -1.74 4.60
CA MET A 120 -10.10 -1.48 4.09
C MET A 120 -9.82 -2.25 2.79
N ASP A 121 -9.10 -1.60 1.88
CA ASP A 121 -8.44 -2.26 0.75
C ASP A 121 -7.14 -2.91 1.26
N THR A 122 -7.21 -4.18 1.65
CA THR A 122 -6.08 -4.91 2.24
C THR A 122 -4.90 -5.04 1.29
N ALA A 123 -5.12 -5.04 -0.02
CA ALA A 123 -4.07 -5.15 -1.03
C ALA A 123 -3.25 -3.86 -1.17
N ASN A 124 -3.85 -2.72 -0.86
CA ASN A 124 -3.25 -1.39 -1.00
C ASN A 124 -3.24 -0.64 0.35
N SER A 125 -3.19 -1.35 1.46
CA SER A 125 -3.03 -0.79 2.79
C SER A 125 -1.77 -1.35 3.44
N TYR A 126 -1.14 -0.54 4.29
CA TYR A 126 0.20 -0.83 4.78
C TYR A 126 0.34 -0.47 6.25
N VAL A 127 1.17 -1.23 6.97
CA VAL A 127 1.75 -0.76 8.23
C VAL A 127 3.15 -0.23 7.93
N ILE A 128 3.48 0.95 8.45
CA ILE A 128 4.80 1.57 8.32
C ILE A 128 5.36 1.76 9.73
N GLY A 129 6.48 1.11 10.04
CA GLY A 129 7.15 1.21 11.34
C GLY A 129 8.59 0.70 11.27
N ASP A 130 9.44 1.08 12.21
CA ASP A 130 10.87 0.74 12.21
C ASP A 130 11.16 -0.63 12.87
N ARG A 131 10.25 -1.11 13.73
CA ARG A 131 10.43 -2.31 14.54
C ARG A 131 9.82 -3.54 13.90
N ALA A 132 10.34 -4.71 14.29
CA ALA A 132 9.77 -6.00 13.87
C ALA A 132 8.32 -6.19 14.36
N THR A 133 7.93 -5.51 15.45
CA THR A 133 6.56 -5.53 15.97
C THR A 133 5.55 -4.91 15.00
N ASP A 134 5.97 -3.94 14.19
CA ASP A 134 5.08 -3.30 13.21
C ASP A 134 4.88 -4.19 11.98
N ILE A 135 5.93 -4.89 11.57
CA ILE A 135 5.84 -5.90 10.51
C ILE A 135 4.96 -7.06 10.95
N GLN A 136 5.13 -7.54 12.18
CA GLN A 136 4.27 -8.58 12.73
C GLN A 136 2.81 -8.10 12.89
N LEU A 137 2.58 -6.82 13.21
CA LEU A 137 1.24 -6.25 13.19
C LEU A 137 0.64 -6.30 11.78
N ALA A 138 1.41 -5.93 10.75
CA ALA A 138 0.97 -6.00 9.36
C ALA A 138 0.55 -7.42 8.97
N ASP A 139 1.37 -8.40 9.31
CA ASP A 139 1.08 -9.82 9.09
C ASP A 139 -0.21 -10.24 9.81
N ASN A 140 -0.39 -9.83 11.07
CA ASN A 140 -1.60 -10.12 11.84
C ASN A 140 -2.86 -9.44 11.28
N MET A 141 -2.70 -8.31 10.59
CA MET A 141 -3.77 -7.59 9.89
C MET A 141 -4.02 -8.15 8.47
N GLY A 142 -3.14 -9.00 7.95
CA GLY A 142 -3.22 -9.51 6.58
C GLY A 142 -2.93 -8.45 5.52
N ILE A 143 -2.08 -7.46 5.84
CA ILE A 143 -1.64 -6.39 4.93
C ILE A 143 -0.13 -6.31 4.85
N THR A 144 0.40 -5.49 3.94
CA THR A 144 1.86 -5.41 3.72
C THR A 144 2.53 -4.52 4.77
N GLY A 145 3.60 -5.02 5.39
CA GLY A 145 4.46 -4.23 6.30
C GLY A 145 5.63 -3.58 5.56
N LEU A 146 5.85 -2.29 5.78
CA LEU A 146 7.01 -1.54 5.30
C LEU A 146 7.88 -1.17 6.50
N ARG A 147 9.09 -1.75 6.54
CA ARG A 147 10.02 -1.50 7.64
C ARG A 147 10.78 -0.20 7.41
N TYR A 148 10.32 0.88 8.04
CA TYR A 148 10.95 2.19 7.95
C TYR A 148 12.40 2.10 8.43
N ASP A 149 13.29 2.69 7.65
CA ASP A 149 14.70 2.83 7.97
C ASP A 149 15.19 4.11 7.32
N ARG A 150 15.77 5.02 8.12
CA ARG A 150 16.16 6.35 7.65
C ARG A 150 17.15 6.33 6.47
N GLU A 151 17.90 5.23 6.29
CA GLU A 151 18.89 5.11 5.22
C GLU A 151 18.42 4.21 4.07
N LYS A 152 17.66 3.15 4.36
CA LYS A 152 17.32 2.11 3.38
C LYS A 152 15.90 2.22 2.82
N LEU A 153 14.95 2.70 3.62
CA LEU A 153 13.54 2.80 3.27
C LEU A 153 12.93 4.03 3.96
N ASP A 154 13.41 5.20 3.54
CA ASP A 154 13.02 6.49 4.08
C ASP A 154 11.66 6.97 3.52
N TRP A 155 11.16 8.10 4.03
CA TRP A 155 9.88 8.66 3.61
C TRP A 155 9.78 8.99 2.11
N PRO A 156 10.81 9.60 1.47
CA PRO A 156 10.85 9.76 0.02
C PRO A 156 10.70 8.44 -0.74
N THR A 157 11.45 7.39 -0.33
CA THR A 157 11.41 6.08 -0.99
C THR A 157 10.05 5.41 -0.82
N ILE A 158 9.48 5.42 0.39
CA ILE A 158 8.12 4.90 0.67
C ILE A 158 7.11 5.65 -0.18
N CYS A 159 7.19 6.98 -0.23
CA CYS A 159 6.27 7.77 -1.02
C CYS A 159 6.39 7.44 -2.51
N GLU A 160 7.60 7.33 -3.06
CA GLU A 160 7.78 6.90 -4.45
C GLU A 160 7.18 5.52 -4.71
N GLN A 161 7.47 4.54 -3.86
CA GLN A 161 6.97 3.17 -3.96
C GLN A 161 5.43 3.13 -3.97
N LEU A 162 4.78 3.84 -3.06
CA LEU A 162 3.33 3.80 -2.87
C LEU A 162 2.54 4.72 -3.81
N THR A 163 3.21 5.67 -4.47
CA THR A 163 2.60 6.58 -5.44
C THR A 163 2.94 6.25 -6.89
N ARG A 164 3.76 5.21 -7.11
CA ARG A 164 4.06 4.72 -8.45
C ARG A 164 2.77 4.25 -9.11
N ARG A 165 2.33 4.99 -10.12
CA ARG A 165 1.10 4.69 -10.85
C ARG A 165 1.33 3.47 -11.75
N ASP A 166 0.46 2.48 -11.63
CA ASP A 166 0.33 1.41 -12.61
C ASP A 166 0.08 2.03 -13.99
N ARG A 167 1.06 1.97 -14.89
CA ARG A 167 0.81 2.34 -16.29
C ARG A 167 -0.04 1.24 -16.92
N TYR A 168 -1.31 1.58 -17.11
CA TYR A 168 -2.34 0.71 -17.62
C TYR A 168 -2.91 1.23 -18.95
N ALA A 169 -3.09 0.34 -19.92
CA ALA A 169 -3.81 0.60 -21.15
C ALA A 169 -4.85 -0.49 -21.40
N HIS A 170 -6.04 -0.09 -21.84
CA HIS A 170 -7.12 -1.00 -22.23
C HIS A 170 -7.66 -0.58 -23.60
N VAL A 171 -7.69 -1.52 -24.53
CA VAL A 171 -8.35 -1.36 -25.81
C VAL A 171 -9.36 -2.49 -25.97
N GLU A 172 -10.63 -2.11 -26.12
CA GLU A 172 -11.69 -3.02 -26.51
C GLU A 172 -12.20 -2.63 -27.91
N ARG A 173 -12.35 -3.61 -28.80
CA ARG A 173 -12.92 -3.41 -30.13
C ARG A 173 -13.85 -4.56 -30.48
N ILE A 174 -15.07 -4.21 -30.88
CA ILE A 174 -16.09 -5.15 -31.33
C ILE A 174 -16.47 -4.82 -32.77
N THR A 175 -16.35 -5.80 -33.68
CA THR A 175 -16.90 -5.74 -35.04
C THR A 175 -17.86 -6.91 -35.28
N LYS A 176 -18.43 -7.00 -36.49
CA LYS A 176 -19.30 -8.13 -36.86
C LYS A 176 -18.53 -9.45 -36.97
N GLU A 177 -17.21 -9.39 -37.11
CA GLU A 177 -16.32 -10.51 -37.35
C GLU A 177 -15.51 -10.90 -36.11
N THR A 178 -15.07 -9.91 -35.32
CA THR A 178 -14.10 -10.12 -34.24
C THR A 178 -14.40 -9.27 -33.01
N GLN A 179 -14.26 -9.86 -31.83
CA GLN A 179 -14.15 -9.16 -30.56
C GLN A 179 -12.71 -9.24 -30.05
N VAL A 180 -12.14 -8.09 -29.68
CA VAL A 180 -10.77 -7.95 -29.19
C VAL A 180 -10.81 -7.19 -27.86
N ASP A 181 -10.26 -7.79 -26.80
CA ASP A 181 -10.05 -7.17 -25.48
C ASP A 181 -8.56 -7.26 -25.15
N VAL A 182 -7.87 -6.12 -25.08
CA VAL A 182 -6.44 -6.02 -24.77
C VAL A 182 -6.22 -5.14 -23.55
N LYS A 183 -5.65 -5.71 -22.50
CA LYS A 183 -5.28 -5.01 -21.27
C LYS A 183 -3.80 -5.18 -21.01
N VAL A 184 -3.09 -4.07 -20.81
CA VAL A 184 -1.63 -4.06 -20.59
C VAL A 184 -1.33 -3.29 -19.32
N TRP A 185 -0.59 -3.93 -18.42
CA TRP A 185 0.03 -3.29 -17.26
C TRP A 185 1.55 -3.35 -17.43
N LEU A 186 2.22 -2.20 -17.34
CA LEU A 186 3.69 -2.14 -17.50
C LEU A 186 4.44 -2.26 -16.17
N ASP A 187 3.74 -2.13 -15.04
CA ASP A 187 4.36 -2.05 -13.71
C ASP A 187 3.91 -3.20 -12.79
N ARG A 188 3.12 -4.18 -13.28
CA ARG A 188 2.62 -5.32 -12.49
C ARG A 188 3.42 -6.59 -12.75
N GLU A 189 3.70 -7.30 -11.66
CA GLU A 189 4.27 -8.64 -11.70
C GLU A 189 3.22 -9.73 -11.94
N GLY A 190 3.52 -10.64 -12.86
CA GLY A 190 2.64 -11.73 -13.26
C GLY A 190 2.72 -11.94 -14.78
N GLY A 191 3.01 -13.17 -15.20
CA GLY A 191 3.17 -13.50 -16.62
C GLY A 191 1.95 -13.15 -17.50
N SER A 192 2.16 -13.12 -18.81
CA SER A 192 1.12 -12.79 -19.78
C SER A 192 0.05 -13.88 -19.88
N LYS A 193 -1.22 -13.48 -20.04
CA LYS A 193 -2.32 -14.38 -20.41
C LYS A 193 -2.86 -13.99 -21.77
N ILE A 194 -2.45 -14.73 -22.79
CA ILE A 194 -2.80 -14.42 -24.18
C ILE A 194 -3.62 -15.58 -24.75
N SER A 195 -4.78 -15.25 -25.33
CA SER A 195 -5.66 -16.20 -26.00
C SER A 195 -6.33 -15.54 -27.20
N THR A 196 -5.75 -15.73 -28.37
CA THR A 196 -6.26 -15.19 -29.65
C THR A 196 -7.13 -16.19 -30.42
N GLY A 197 -7.18 -17.45 -29.97
CA GLY A 197 -7.80 -18.56 -30.70
C GLY A 197 -6.90 -19.17 -31.79
N VAL A 198 -5.68 -18.63 -31.98
CA VAL A 198 -4.68 -19.11 -32.93
C VAL A 198 -3.32 -19.19 -32.23
N GLY A 199 -2.87 -20.41 -31.92
CA GLY A 199 -1.68 -20.63 -31.07
C GLY A 199 -0.39 -19.99 -31.57
N PHE A 200 -0.22 -19.81 -32.89
CA PHE A 200 0.92 -19.08 -33.45
C PHE A 200 0.99 -17.62 -32.95
N PHE A 201 -0.14 -16.91 -32.92
CA PHE A 201 -0.18 -15.52 -32.46
C PHE A 201 -0.02 -15.42 -30.94
N ASP A 202 -0.51 -16.41 -30.19
CA ASP A 202 -0.34 -16.48 -28.74
C ASP A 202 1.16 -16.53 -28.39
N HIS A 203 1.92 -17.41 -29.05
CA HIS A 203 3.37 -17.50 -28.87
C HIS A 203 4.11 -16.21 -29.29
N MET A 204 3.72 -15.60 -30.40
CA MET A 204 4.37 -14.36 -30.87
C MET A 204 4.14 -13.19 -29.91
N LEU A 205 2.91 -13.04 -29.40
CA LEU A 205 2.56 -11.97 -28.46
C LEU A 205 3.23 -12.17 -27.09
N ASP A 206 3.40 -13.41 -26.65
CA ASP A 206 4.13 -13.73 -25.42
C ASP A 206 5.63 -13.34 -25.52
N GLN A 207 6.24 -13.58 -26.68
CA GLN A 207 7.61 -13.10 -26.96
C GLN A 207 7.71 -11.57 -26.95
N ILE A 208 6.73 -10.88 -27.51
CA ILE A 208 6.68 -9.41 -27.47
C ILE A 208 6.59 -8.93 -26.03
N ALA A 209 5.71 -9.52 -25.21
CA ALA A 209 5.56 -9.18 -23.79
C ALA A 209 6.89 -9.32 -23.02
N THR A 210 7.57 -10.45 -23.20
CA THR A 210 8.86 -10.76 -22.55
C THR A 210 9.97 -9.80 -22.99
N THR A 211 10.03 -9.51 -24.29
CA THR A 211 11.07 -8.65 -24.86
C THR A 211 10.84 -7.18 -24.48
N ALA A 212 9.59 -6.73 -24.47
CA ALA A 212 9.21 -5.39 -24.04
C ALA A 212 9.52 -5.18 -22.54
N ALA A 213 9.22 -6.16 -21.68
CA ALA A 213 9.61 -6.09 -20.27
C ALA A 213 11.13 -5.92 -20.09
N SER A 214 11.91 -6.69 -20.85
CA SER A 214 13.39 -6.68 -20.81
C SER A 214 13.99 -5.36 -21.34
N ALA A 215 13.50 -4.84 -22.46
CA ALA A 215 14.06 -3.66 -23.11
C ALA A 215 13.74 -2.36 -22.35
N TRP A 216 12.62 -2.31 -21.64
CA TRP A 216 12.16 -1.10 -20.94
C TRP A 216 12.51 -1.09 -19.43
N ARG A 217 13.32 -2.06 -18.95
CA ARG A 217 13.63 -2.27 -17.52
C ARG A 217 12.37 -2.24 -16.64
N LEU A 218 11.31 -2.90 -17.11
CA LEU A 218 10.07 -3.05 -16.35
C LEU A 218 10.23 -4.23 -15.39
N THR A 219 9.72 -4.10 -14.16
CA THR A 219 9.73 -5.19 -13.17
C THR A 219 8.92 -6.39 -13.63
N SER A 220 7.88 -6.17 -14.47
CA SER A 220 7.43 -7.04 -15.57
C SER A 220 6.17 -6.44 -16.19
N ALA A 221 5.76 -6.93 -17.36
CA ALA A 221 4.54 -6.49 -18.04
C ALA A 221 3.51 -7.64 -18.06
N ALA A 222 2.32 -7.40 -17.50
CA ALA A 222 1.21 -8.32 -17.62
C ALA A 222 0.37 -7.91 -18.85
N ILE A 223 0.31 -8.79 -19.85
CA ILE A 223 -0.53 -8.60 -21.05
C ILE A 223 -1.66 -9.60 -21.02
N PHE A 224 -2.90 -9.11 -21.07
CA PHE A 224 -4.09 -9.90 -21.25
C PHE A 224 -4.70 -9.60 -22.62
N ILE A 225 -4.78 -10.62 -23.46
CA ILE A 225 -5.41 -10.52 -24.78
C ILE A 225 -6.44 -11.63 -24.90
N SER A 226 -7.69 -11.28 -25.15
CA SER A 226 -8.70 -12.25 -25.56
C SER A 226 -9.29 -11.86 -26.91
N THR A 227 -9.33 -12.83 -27.83
CA THR A 227 -9.98 -12.69 -29.13
C THR A 227 -11.01 -13.81 -29.30
N ILE A 228 -12.27 -13.44 -29.51
CA ILE A 228 -13.33 -14.39 -29.87
C ILE A 228 -13.71 -14.12 -31.32
N THR A 229 -13.50 -15.11 -32.19
CA THR A 229 -13.99 -15.09 -33.57
C THR A 229 -15.37 -15.74 -33.60
N THR A 230 -16.38 -15.00 -34.05
CA THR A 230 -17.69 -15.60 -34.34
C THR A 230 -17.57 -16.52 -35.55
N PRO A 231 -17.92 -17.82 -35.47
CA PRO A 231 -17.85 -18.69 -36.63
C PRO A 231 -18.90 -18.25 -37.66
N TRP A 232 -18.44 -17.88 -38.85
CA TRP A 232 -19.31 -17.68 -40.01
C TRP A 232 -20.01 -19.00 -40.33
N LYS A 233 -21.34 -19.07 -40.15
CA LYS A 233 -22.16 -20.08 -40.83
C LYS A 233 -22.21 -19.71 -42.31
N ILE A 234 -21.46 -20.40 -43.15
CA ILE A 234 -21.63 -20.35 -44.61
C ILE A 234 -23.01 -20.96 -44.91
N PRO A 235 -24.00 -20.21 -45.46
CA PRO A 235 -25.22 -20.82 -45.94
C PRO A 235 -24.87 -21.56 -47.23
N GLY A 236 -25.00 -22.88 -47.22
CA GLY A 236 -24.81 -23.69 -48.41
C GLY A 236 -25.75 -23.24 -49.53
N SER A 237 -25.21 -23.01 -50.72
CA SER A 237 -26.00 -22.98 -51.95
C SER A 237 -25.41 -23.97 -52.96
N ARG A 238 -26.24 -24.95 -53.28
CA ARG A 238 -26.07 -25.97 -54.31
C ARG A 238 -25.86 -25.28 -55.66
N TRP A 239 -24.79 -25.61 -56.36
CA TRP A 239 -24.81 -25.60 -57.82
C TRP A 239 -24.83 -27.05 -58.31
N ALA A 240 -26.00 -27.46 -58.78
CA ALA A 240 -26.25 -28.75 -59.37
C ALA A 240 -25.64 -28.80 -60.78
N LYS A 241 -25.07 -29.95 -61.12
CA LYS A 241 -24.71 -30.35 -62.49
C LYS A 241 -25.94 -30.27 -63.40
N ARG A 242 -25.83 -29.55 -64.52
CA ARG A 242 -26.14 -30.00 -65.88
C ARG A 242 -25.58 -29.00 -66.88
#